data_AF-A0A818SGZ3-F1
#
_entry.id   AF-A0A818SGZ3-F1
#
_cell.length_a   1.000
_cell.length_b   1.000
_cell.length_c   1.000
_cell.angle_alpha   90.00
_cell.angle_beta   90.00
_cell.angle_gamma   90.00
#
_symmetry.space_group_name_H-M   'P 1'
#
loop_
_entity.id
_entity.type
_entity.pdbx_description
1 polymer ?
#
loop_
_entity_poly.entity_id
_entity_poly.type
_entity_poly.pdbx_seq_one_letter_code
_entity_poly.pdbx_strand_id
1 'polypeptide(L)'
;MRLDDDARLQGKWFNCFEEMERKKAVYFANTDWIDTEVALPGTMKLKDFALHYQNQTGLIERDPKMIKNSFKDDAILGYYNNFEIMKISFFLSPDVRRWVQYIEDTRGIYKYRWGDALLRYLTLAYFAAPGTTLRRADYNLSYCHPC
;
A
#
# COMPACT_ATOMS: atom_id res chain seq x y z
N MET A 1 -1.04 5.33 -13.41
CA MET A 1 -2.27 4.69 -12.93
C MET A 1 -2.21 3.23 -13.32
N ARG A 2 -2.61 2.34 -12.41
CA ARG A 2 -2.85 0.93 -12.69
C ARG A 2 -4.36 0.71 -12.78
N LEU A 3 -4.74 -0.09 -13.77
CA LEU A 3 -6.08 -0.61 -13.97
C LEU A 3 -5.88 -2.02 -14.52
N ASP A 4 -6.30 -3.02 -13.77
CA ASP A 4 -6.21 -4.41 -14.21
C ASP A 4 -7.26 -4.72 -15.30
N ASP A 5 -7.13 -5.88 -15.92
CA ASP A 5 -8.14 -6.44 -16.81
C ASP A 5 -9.44 -6.76 -16.07
N ASP A 6 -10.53 -6.98 -16.81
CA ASP A 6 -11.86 -7.27 -16.24
C ASP A 6 -12.32 -6.24 -15.17
N ALA A 7 -11.88 -4.99 -15.36
CA ALA A 7 -12.18 -3.87 -14.48
C ALA A 7 -13.14 -2.88 -15.14
N ARG A 8 -14.02 -2.27 -14.34
CA ARG A 8 -14.92 -1.20 -14.81
C ARG A 8 -14.89 0.01 -13.89
N LEU A 9 -14.57 1.18 -14.45
CA LEU A 9 -14.91 2.47 -13.85
C LEU A 9 -16.41 2.70 -14.06
N GLN A 10 -17.16 2.90 -12.97
CA GLN A 10 -18.61 3.04 -13.01
C GLN A 10 -19.02 4.47 -12.64
N GLY A 11 -20.00 5.01 -13.37
CA GLY A 11 -20.49 6.37 -13.15
C GLY A 11 -19.52 7.44 -13.67
N LYS A 12 -19.63 8.65 -13.12
CA LYS A 12 -18.81 9.80 -13.52
C LYS A 12 -17.65 9.99 -12.54
N TRP A 13 -16.44 9.93 -13.07
CA TRP A 13 -15.21 10.19 -12.33
C TRP A 13 -14.71 11.61 -12.63
N PHE A 14 -14.17 12.29 -11.61
CA PHE A 14 -13.42 13.52 -11.81
C PHE A 14 -11.97 13.21 -12.20
N ASN A 15 -11.19 14.24 -12.53
CA ASN A 15 -9.77 14.07 -12.78
C ASN A 15 -9.02 13.78 -11.47
N CYS A 16 -8.80 12.49 -11.17
CA CYS A 16 -8.11 12.08 -9.95
C CYS A 16 -6.66 12.57 -9.87
N PHE A 17 -6.00 12.82 -11.01
CA PHE A 17 -4.63 13.36 -11.01
C PHE A 17 -4.58 14.81 -10.52
N GLU A 18 -5.51 15.66 -11.00
CA GLU A 18 -5.64 17.05 -10.51
C GLU A 18 -5.99 17.09 -9.02
N GLU A 19 -6.88 16.21 -8.56
CA GLU A 19 -7.22 16.13 -7.14
C GLU A 19 -6.02 15.69 -6.30
N MET A 20 -5.25 14.71 -6.76
CA MET A 20 -4.01 14.31 -6.10
C MET A 20 -2.99 15.46 -6.05
N GLU A 21 -2.82 16.20 -7.14
CA GLU A 21 -1.94 17.36 -7.20
C GLU A 21 -2.38 18.43 -6.20
N ARG A 22 -3.66 18.81 -6.22
CA ARG A 22 -4.27 19.79 -5.32
C ARG A 22 -4.11 19.42 -3.85
N LYS A 23 -4.28 18.13 -3.52
CA LYS A 23 -4.14 17.60 -2.16
C LYS A 23 -2.70 17.27 -1.79
N LYS A 24 -1.74 17.42 -2.71
CA LYS A 24 -0.35 16.96 -2.56
C LYS A 24 -0.26 15.48 -2.17
N ALA A 25 -1.20 14.68 -2.65
CA ALA A 25 -1.28 13.25 -2.39
C ALA A 25 -0.18 12.50 -3.16
N VAL A 26 0.29 11.40 -2.58
CA VAL A 26 1.26 10.48 -3.20
C VAL A 26 0.58 9.20 -3.69
N TYR A 27 -0.63 8.93 -3.23
CA TYR A 27 -1.36 7.72 -3.56
C TYR A 27 -2.88 7.92 -3.53
N PHE A 28 -3.57 7.26 -4.46
CA PHE A 28 -5.03 7.17 -4.53
C PHE A 28 -5.40 5.68 -4.54
N ALA A 29 -5.92 5.21 -3.42
CA ALA A 29 -6.23 3.82 -3.17
C ALA A 29 -7.64 3.45 -3.63
N ASN A 30 -7.85 2.18 -4.01
CA ASN A 30 -9.17 1.63 -4.30
C ASN A 30 -9.98 1.35 -3.02
N THR A 31 -9.86 0.14 -2.48
CA THR A 31 -10.52 -0.30 -1.25
C THR A 31 -9.50 -1.00 -0.36
N ASP A 32 -9.77 -0.99 0.94
CA ASP A 32 -9.01 -1.75 1.91
C ASP A 32 -9.17 -3.24 1.64
N TRP A 33 -8.11 -4.00 1.89
CA TRP A 33 -8.03 -5.45 1.80
C TRP A 33 -7.20 -6.00 2.96
N ILE A 34 -7.25 -7.32 3.18
CA ILE A 34 -6.41 -8.03 4.14
C ILE A 34 -5.85 -9.29 3.52
N ASP A 35 -4.59 -9.57 3.79
CA ASP A 35 -4.06 -10.92 3.68
C ASP A 35 -3.86 -11.48 5.09
N THR A 36 -4.27 -12.73 5.28
CA THR A 36 -4.21 -13.43 6.57
C THR A 36 -3.15 -14.51 6.54
N GLU A 37 -2.58 -14.83 7.70
CA GLU A 37 -1.65 -15.95 7.87
C GLU A 37 -2.28 -17.30 7.48
N VAL A 38 -3.58 -17.45 7.73
CA VAL A 38 -4.33 -18.67 7.40
C VAL A 38 -4.43 -18.87 5.89
N ALA A 39 -4.75 -17.80 5.14
CA ALA A 39 -4.87 -17.89 3.69
C ALA A 39 -3.50 -17.94 3.01
N LEU A 40 -2.52 -17.19 3.55
CA LEU A 40 -1.17 -17.03 3.02
C LEU A 40 -0.14 -17.22 4.13
N PRO A 41 0.27 -18.48 4.41
CA PRO A 41 1.27 -18.78 5.42
C PRO A 41 2.59 -18.02 5.17
N GLY A 42 3.07 -17.35 6.21
CA GLY A 42 4.22 -16.45 6.16
C GLY A 42 3.87 -14.98 5.95
N THR A 43 2.59 -14.60 5.90
CA THR A 43 2.16 -13.19 5.89
C THR A 43 2.72 -12.47 7.11
N MET A 44 2.63 -13.05 8.30
CA MET A 44 3.10 -12.41 9.53
C MET A 44 4.63 -12.32 9.60
N LYS A 45 5.37 -13.07 8.78
CA LYS A 45 6.82 -12.84 8.63
C LYS A 45 7.12 -11.46 8.05
N LEU A 46 6.25 -10.91 7.20
CA LEU A 46 6.42 -9.55 6.70
C LEU A 46 6.39 -8.52 7.83
N LYS A 47 5.53 -8.71 8.84
CA LYS A 47 5.51 -7.87 10.06
C LYS A 47 6.84 -7.96 10.80
N ASP A 48 7.37 -9.17 11.01
CA ASP A 48 8.65 -9.38 11.68
C ASP A 48 9.79 -8.63 10.96
N PHE A 49 9.87 -8.76 9.62
CA PHE A 49 10.88 -8.08 8.83
C PHE A 49 10.68 -6.56 8.77
N ALA A 50 9.44 -6.08 8.74
CA ALA A 50 9.13 -4.65 8.76
C ALA A 50 9.59 -3.98 10.06
N LEU A 51 9.26 -4.60 11.21
CA LEU A 51 9.69 -4.13 12.52
C LEU A 51 11.21 -4.23 12.68
N HIS A 52 11.84 -5.29 12.14
CA HIS A 52 13.29 -5.39 12.13
C HIS A 52 13.95 -4.24 11.34
N TYR A 53 13.44 -3.93 10.14
CA TYR A 53 13.94 -2.81 9.33
C TYR A 53 13.81 -1.48 10.08
N GLN A 54 12.66 -1.24 10.70
CA GLN A 54 12.41 -0.03 11.48
C GLN A 54 13.42 0.13 12.61
N ASN A 55 13.66 -0.94 13.38
CA ASN A 55 14.62 -0.95 14.48
C ASN A 55 16.06 -0.78 13.99
N GLN A 56 16.45 -1.45 12.90
CA GLN A 56 17.81 -1.41 12.36
C GLN A 56 18.16 -0.02 11.80
N THR A 57 17.20 0.64 11.15
CA THR A 57 17.44 1.93 10.47
C THR A 57 17.13 3.14 11.34
N GLY A 58 16.47 2.96 12.49
CA GLY A 58 15.94 4.05 13.29
C GLY A 58 14.83 4.83 12.56
N LEU A 59 14.12 4.18 11.64
CA LEU A 59 13.05 4.81 10.87
C LEU A 59 11.95 5.29 11.82
N ILE A 60 11.72 6.60 11.80
CA ILE A 60 10.57 7.20 12.47
C ILE A 60 9.41 7.20 11.48
N GLU A 61 8.38 6.43 11.79
CA GLU A 61 7.14 6.37 11.02
C GLU A 61 6.47 7.75 10.93
N ARG A 62 6.03 8.10 9.72
CA ARG A 62 5.38 9.40 9.48
C ARG A 62 3.91 9.40 9.85
N ASP A 63 3.26 8.24 9.84
CA ASP A 63 1.89 8.04 10.31
C ASP A 63 1.83 6.82 11.26
N PRO A 64 2.07 7.02 12.57
CA PRO A 64 2.01 5.95 13.57
C PRO A 64 0.67 5.23 13.61
N LYS A 65 -0.42 5.93 13.29
CA LYS A 65 -1.77 5.35 13.27
C LYS A 65 -1.92 4.37 12.11
N MET A 66 -1.43 4.74 10.93
CA MET A 66 -1.45 3.85 9.77
C MET A 66 -0.59 2.60 10.01
N ILE A 67 0.60 2.73 10.60
CA ILE A 67 1.46 1.59 10.98
C ILE A 67 0.77 0.69 12.00
N LYS A 68 0.26 1.24 13.11
CA LYS A 68 -0.45 0.47 14.13
C LYS A 68 -1.62 -0.32 13.54
N ASN A 69 -2.36 0.29 12.62
CA ASN A 69 -3.49 -0.37 11.97
C ASN A 69 -3.05 -1.42 10.93
N SER A 70 -1.84 -1.30 10.39
CA SER A 70 -1.32 -2.21 9.35
C SER A 70 -1.24 -3.66 9.83
N PHE A 71 -0.91 -3.87 11.09
CA PHE A 71 -0.66 -5.18 11.67
C PHE A 71 -1.80 -5.59 12.62
N LYS A 72 -2.58 -6.59 12.22
CA LYS A 72 -3.53 -7.28 13.10
C LYS A 72 -2.84 -8.49 13.75
N ASP A 73 -3.59 -9.26 14.54
CA ASP A 73 -3.06 -10.43 15.24
C ASP A 73 -2.60 -11.53 14.27
N ASP A 74 -3.34 -11.74 13.19
CA ASP A 74 -3.11 -12.79 12.18
C ASP A 74 -3.17 -12.28 10.73
N ALA A 75 -3.14 -10.96 10.52
CA ALA A 75 -3.33 -10.36 9.22
C ALA A 75 -2.56 -9.05 9.02
N ILE A 76 -2.31 -8.70 7.76
CA ILE A 76 -1.74 -7.42 7.35
C ILE A 76 -2.73 -6.71 6.42
N LEU A 77 -2.94 -5.41 6.65
CA LEU A 77 -3.76 -4.58 5.76
C LEU A 77 -3.04 -4.32 4.43
N GLY A 78 -3.84 -4.29 3.37
CA GLY A 78 -3.44 -3.89 2.04
C GLY A 78 -4.45 -2.92 1.44
N TYR A 79 -4.09 -2.34 0.30
CA TYR A 79 -5.08 -1.81 -0.64
C TYR A 79 -5.28 -2.82 -1.75
N TYR A 80 -6.53 -3.06 -2.16
CA TYR A 80 -6.83 -3.90 -3.32
C TYR A 80 -6.44 -3.15 -4.60
N ASN A 81 -5.17 -3.26 -4.95
CA ASN A 81 -4.48 -2.34 -5.84
C ASN A 81 -4.57 -2.70 -7.33
N ASN A 82 -5.54 -3.52 -7.72
CA ASN A 82 -5.96 -3.64 -9.14
C ASN A 82 -6.41 -2.29 -9.74
N PHE A 83 -6.77 -1.34 -8.87
CA PHE A 83 -6.86 0.08 -9.21
C PHE A 83 -6.02 0.90 -8.24
N GLU A 84 -5.09 1.69 -8.76
CA GLU A 84 -4.31 2.65 -7.98
C GLU A 84 -3.80 3.80 -8.87
N ILE A 85 -3.70 4.99 -8.28
CA ILE A 85 -2.96 6.11 -8.88
C ILE A 85 -1.86 6.49 -7.91
N MET A 86 -0.63 6.57 -8.41
CA MET A 86 0.54 6.82 -7.58
C MET A 86 1.42 7.91 -8.16
N LYS A 87 2.04 8.69 -7.25
CA LYS A 87 3.12 9.60 -7.60
C LYS A 87 4.42 8.82 -7.70
N ILE A 88 4.87 8.55 -8.93
CA ILE A 88 6.07 7.71 -9.19
C ILE A 88 7.30 8.21 -8.43
N SER A 89 7.51 9.53 -8.37
CA SER A 89 8.66 10.12 -7.67
C SER A 89 8.71 9.80 -6.17
N PHE A 90 7.57 9.54 -5.53
CA PHE A 90 7.52 9.09 -4.13
C PHE A 90 8.12 7.68 -3.99
N PHE A 91 7.71 6.75 -4.86
CA PHE A 91 8.20 5.36 -4.84
C PHE A 91 9.65 5.22 -5.33
N LEU A 92 10.15 6.20 -6.10
CA LEU A 92 11.55 6.28 -6.50
C LEU A 92 12.44 7.01 -5.48
N SER A 93 11.88 7.52 -4.37
CA SER A 93 12.67 8.20 -3.36
C SER A 93 13.71 7.25 -2.72
N PRO A 94 14.91 7.75 -2.33
CA PRO A 94 15.97 6.91 -1.81
C PRO A 94 15.56 6.05 -0.59
N ASP A 95 14.76 6.61 0.32
CA ASP A 95 14.26 5.89 1.51
C ASP A 95 13.34 4.72 1.13
N VAL A 96 12.39 4.96 0.22
CA VAL A 96 11.47 3.92 -0.26
C VAL A 96 12.23 2.85 -1.03
N ARG A 97 13.21 3.23 -1.86
CA ARG A 97 14.04 2.28 -2.60
C ARG A 97 14.88 1.39 -1.68
N ARG A 98 15.43 1.94 -0.58
CA ARG A 98 16.13 1.14 0.45
C ARG A 98 15.21 0.14 1.12
N TRP A 99 13.98 0.55 1.45
CA TRP A 99 12.96 -0.35 2.02
C TRP A 99 12.61 -1.49 1.05
N VAL A 100 12.36 -1.17 -0.22
CA VAL A 100 12.05 -2.19 -1.23
C VAL A 100 13.22 -3.16 -1.40
N GLN A 101 14.46 -2.66 -1.46
CA GLN A 101 15.64 -3.52 -1.55
C GLN A 101 15.76 -4.46 -0.35
N TYR A 102 15.57 -3.94 0.87
CA TYR A 102 15.59 -4.75 2.08
C TYR A 102 14.56 -5.87 2.03
N ILE A 103 13.32 -5.58 1.62
CA ILE A 103 12.27 -6.60 1.46
C ILE A 103 12.65 -7.63 0.41
N GLU A 104 13.20 -7.21 -0.73
CA GLU A 104 13.66 -8.11 -1.78
C GLU A 104 14.74 -9.07 -1.28
N ASP A 105 15.69 -8.57 -0.48
CA ASP A 105 16.80 -9.34 0.08
C ASP A 105 16.35 -10.44 1.06
N THR A 106 15.21 -10.25 1.74
CA THR A 106 14.61 -11.31 2.59
C THR A 106 14.17 -12.55 1.79
N ARG A 107 13.96 -12.38 0.47
CA ARG A 107 13.33 -13.35 -0.45
C ARG A 107 11.90 -13.73 -0.05
N GLY A 108 11.24 -12.97 0.83
CA GLY A 108 9.90 -13.30 1.33
C GLY A 108 8.81 -13.25 0.26
N ILE A 109 8.96 -12.43 -0.78
CA ILE A 109 8.08 -12.42 -1.96
C ILE A 109 7.99 -13.82 -2.58
N TYR A 110 9.14 -14.51 -2.71
CA TYR A 110 9.22 -15.85 -3.30
C TYR A 110 8.87 -16.95 -2.30
N LYS A 111 9.23 -16.79 -1.02
CA LYS A 111 9.01 -17.82 0.02
C LYS A 111 7.58 -17.86 0.56
N TYR A 112 6.93 -16.71 0.65
CA TYR A 112 5.67 -16.51 1.39
C TYR A 112 4.60 -15.82 0.54
N ARG A 113 4.87 -15.59 -0.76
CA ARG A 113 3.92 -14.98 -1.70
C ARG A 113 3.40 -13.62 -1.23
N TRP A 114 4.27 -12.78 -0.66
CA TRP A 114 3.89 -11.42 -0.27
C TRP A 114 3.47 -10.64 -1.50
N GLY A 115 2.18 -10.34 -1.58
CA GLY A 115 1.60 -9.55 -2.66
C GLY A 115 2.05 -8.10 -2.61
N ASP A 116 2.07 -7.45 -3.78
CA ASP A 116 2.40 -6.04 -3.88
C ASP A 116 1.40 -5.17 -3.11
N ALA A 117 0.13 -5.55 -3.02
CA ALA A 117 -0.88 -4.87 -2.20
C ALA A 117 -0.44 -4.59 -0.75
N LEU A 118 0.13 -5.60 -0.07
CA LEU A 118 0.65 -5.44 1.31
C LEU A 118 1.88 -4.54 1.33
N LEU A 119 2.80 -4.76 0.38
CA LEU A 119 4.03 -3.99 0.28
C LEU A 119 3.76 -2.51 -0.03
N ARG A 120 2.76 -2.21 -0.87
CA ARG A 120 2.28 -0.85 -1.14
C ARG A 120 1.75 -0.21 0.12
N TYR A 121 0.89 -0.90 0.86
CA TYR A 121 0.28 -0.37 2.08
C TYR A 121 1.34 -0.05 3.15
N LEU A 122 2.26 -0.99 3.42
CA LEU A 122 3.36 -0.75 4.37
C LEU A 122 4.30 0.36 3.93
N THR A 123 4.61 0.47 2.63
CA THR A 123 5.42 1.57 2.10
C THR A 123 4.76 2.92 2.37
N LEU A 124 3.43 3.02 2.17
CA LEU A 124 2.70 4.24 2.47
C LEU A 124 2.68 4.52 3.97
N ALA A 125 2.44 3.51 4.80
CA ALA A 125 2.41 3.64 6.25
C ALA A 125 3.75 4.16 6.82
N TYR A 126 4.87 3.69 6.28
CA TYR A 126 6.20 4.10 6.72
C TYR A 126 6.62 5.48 6.19
N PHE A 127 6.35 5.78 4.92
CA PHE A 127 7.02 6.89 4.22
C PHE A 127 6.08 8.01 3.75
N ALA A 128 4.77 7.76 3.61
CA ALA A 128 3.83 8.80 3.20
C ALA A 128 3.55 9.76 4.37
N ALA A 129 3.34 11.04 4.08
CA ALA A 129 2.92 11.98 5.11
C ALA A 129 1.43 11.76 5.44
N PRO A 130 1.00 12.02 6.69
CA PRO A 130 -0.41 11.90 7.06
C PRO A 130 -1.33 12.68 6.10
N GLY A 131 -2.42 12.06 5.68
CA GLY A 131 -3.38 12.67 4.76
C GLY A 131 -2.95 12.74 3.29
N THR A 132 -1.80 12.18 2.91
CA THR A 132 -1.35 12.13 1.50
C THR A 132 -1.75 10.86 0.75
N THR A 133 -2.52 9.98 1.39
CA THR A 133 -3.17 8.82 0.78
C THR A 133 -4.66 9.09 0.69
N LEU A 134 -5.18 9.25 -0.53
CA LEU A 134 -6.60 9.42 -0.81
C LEU A 134 -7.26 8.06 -1.04
N ARG A 135 -8.55 7.91 -0.75
CA ARG A 135 -9.28 6.66 -0.99
C ARG A 135 -10.47 6.90 -1.90
N ARG A 136 -10.66 6.03 -2.89
CA ARG A 136 -11.80 6.05 -3.82
C ARG A 136 -13.14 6.18 -3.08
N ALA A 137 -13.30 5.42 -2.00
CA ALA A 137 -14.53 5.39 -1.20
C ALA A 137 -14.88 6.76 -0.59
N ASP A 138 -13.88 7.57 -0.22
CA ASP A 138 -14.09 8.91 0.36
C ASP A 138 -14.72 9.89 -0.65
N TYR A 139 -14.67 9.55 -1.94
CA TYR A 139 -15.22 10.33 -3.04
C TYR A 139 -16.47 9.70 -3.68
N ASN A 140 -17.00 8.60 -3.12
CA ASN A 140 -18.15 7.86 -3.68
C ASN A 140 -17.97 7.43 -5.15
N LEU A 141 -16.74 7.21 -5.61
CA LEU A 141 -16.46 6.77 -6.98
C LEU A 141 -16.67 5.25 -7.09
N SER A 142 -17.48 4.77 -8.04
CA SER A 142 -17.80 3.34 -8.15
C SER A 142 -16.84 2.60 -9.07
N TYR A 143 -16.39 1.41 -8.64
CA TYR A 143 -15.39 0.57 -9.31
C TYR A 143 -15.71 -0.91 -9.07
N CYS A 144 -15.50 -1.78 -10.07
CA CYS A 144 -15.57 -3.24 -9.91
C CYS A 144 -14.35 -3.94 -10.52
N HIS A 145 -13.98 -5.08 -9.93
CA HIS A 145 -12.95 -6.02 -10.39
C HIS A 145 -13.00 -7.32 -9.55
N PRO A 146 -13.07 -8.52 -10.16
CA PRO A 146 -13.43 -8.75 -11.55
C PRO A 146 -14.91 -8.41 -11.80
N CYS A 147 -15.22 -8.05 -13.02
CA CYS A 147 -16.57 -7.95 -13.57
C CYS A 147 -16.54 -8.38 -15.05
#